data_AF-A0A7C3A2I8-F1
#
_entry.id   AF-A0A7C3A2I8-F1
#
_cell.length_a   1.000
_cell.length_b   1.000
_cell.length_c   1.000
_cell.angle_alpha   90.00
_cell.angle_beta   90.00
_cell.angle_gamma   90.00
#
_symmetry.space_group_name_H-M   'P 1'
#
loop_
_entity.id
_entity.type
_entity.pdbx_description
1 polymer ?
#
loop_
_entity_poly.entity_id
_entity_poly.type
_entity_poly.pdbx_seq_one_letter_code
_entity_poly.pdbx_strand_id
1 'polypeptide(L)'
;MAVMEPEKARRIMDVAEEGYVVEVELFGSRYTPMGFHKGYEKPFDVAVFEVGLEGRWIPPPEKYEVIDGFNLPRPGAVRVEYDSVDQLREKLESIAHRPDWFEGAVVKAPFTPKEGFQVKEYVKTGSLLLFKVKKRVELKRRKPKKKKKKEREEPRVYLDVKEEAVNEVAKLVVELGEEYVMDARNTGVIIERIVRYLDEAHPTLVERFKAEGLTDRDLRRAVGEAVMDAKRRLARRQGS
;
A
#
# COMPACT_ATOMS: atom_id res chain seq x y z
N MET A 1 3.96 -28.10 -4.87
CA MET A 1 4.76 -27.87 -3.64
C MET A 1 5.23 -26.43 -3.65
N ALA A 2 4.96 -25.68 -2.58
CA ALA A 2 5.45 -24.31 -2.45
C ALA A 2 6.94 -24.38 -2.09
N VAL A 3 7.81 -24.06 -3.05
CA VAL A 3 9.25 -23.95 -2.77
C VAL A 3 9.51 -22.52 -2.33
N MET A 4 9.12 -22.20 -1.10
CA MET A 4 9.74 -21.07 -0.42
C MET A 4 11.18 -21.51 -0.18
N GLU A 5 12.16 -20.77 -0.72
CA GLU A 5 13.59 -21.14 -0.58
C GLU A 5 13.95 -21.14 0.91
N PRO A 6 14.11 -22.31 1.56
CA PRO A 6 14.24 -22.37 3.01
C PRO A 6 15.45 -21.58 3.52
N GLU A 7 16.50 -21.51 2.69
CA GLU A 7 17.69 -20.72 2.90
C GLU A 7 17.41 -19.21 3.04
N LYS A 8 16.43 -18.65 2.30
CA LYS A 8 16.05 -17.24 2.46
C LYS A 8 15.41 -16.99 3.83
N ALA A 9 14.48 -17.87 4.21
CA ALA A 9 13.81 -17.79 5.51
C ALA A 9 14.81 -17.96 6.66
N ARG A 10 15.78 -18.89 6.52
CA ARG A 10 16.85 -19.09 7.48
C ARG A 10 17.68 -17.83 7.71
N ARG A 11 18.17 -17.19 6.64
CA ARG A 11 18.93 -15.93 6.77
C ARG A 11 18.14 -14.81 7.45
N ILE A 12 16.84 -14.73 7.20
CA ILE A 12 15.93 -13.77 7.87
C ILE A 12 15.83 -14.08 9.36
N MET A 13 15.73 -15.37 9.74
CA MET A 13 15.72 -15.79 11.14
C MET A 13 17.06 -15.52 11.82
N ASP A 14 18.19 -15.82 11.18
CA ASP A 14 19.53 -15.57 11.72
C ASP A 14 19.71 -14.07 12.05
N VAL A 15 19.23 -13.16 11.20
CA VAL A 15 19.25 -11.72 11.47
C VAL A 15 18.39 -11.32 12.66
N ALA A 16 17.22 -11.94 12.82
CA ALA A 16 16.37 -11.69 13.97
C ALA A 16 17.00 -12.19 15.28
N GLU A 17 17.74 -13.29 15.24
CA GLU A 17 18.48 -13.84 16.39
C GLU A 17 19.61 -12.93 16.85
N GLU A 18 20.24 -12.18 15.93
CA GLU A 18 21.23 -11.14 16.21
C GLU A 18 20.60 -9.85 16.81
N GLY A 19 19.29 -9.83 17.04
CA GLY A 19 18.57 -8.73 17.70
C GLY A 19 18.00 -7.67 16.76
N TYR A 20 18.10 -7.88 15.45
CA TYR A 20 17.47 -6.99 14.47
C TYR A 20 15.97 -7.25 14.34
N VAL A 21 15.24 -6.20 13.96
CA VAL A 21 13.85 -6.29 13.50
C VAL A 21 13.85 -6.17 11.99
N VAL A 22 13.12 -7.04 11.29
CA VAL A 22 13.06 -7.07 9.82
C VAL A 22 11.61 -6.95 9.35
N GLU A 23 11.35 -6.09 8.36
CA GLU A 23 10.06 -6.11 7.64
C GLU A 23 10.20 -6.87 6.33
N VAL A 24 9.31 -7.83 6.15
CA VAL A 24 9.28 -8.73 5.01
C VAL A 24 8.02 -8.51 4.18
N GLU A 25 8.19 -8.51 2.86
CA GLU A 25 7.08 -8.61 1.92
C GLU A 25 7.03 -10.03 1.37
N LEU A 26 5.92 -10.72 1.63
CA LEU A 26 5.57 -11.96 0.94
C LEU A 26 4.92 -11.59 -0.39
N PHE A 27 5.33 -12.23 -1.48
CA PHE A 27 4.80 -11.98 -2.83
C PHE A 27 4.91 -13.24 -3.69
N GLY A 28 4.44 -13.19 -4.93
CA GLY A 28 4.59 -14.29 -5.90
C GLY A 28 3.36 -14.46 -6.79
N SER A 29 3.42 -15.38 -7.76
CA SER A 29 2.32 -15.56 -8.72
C SER A 29 1.02 -16.04 -8.07
N ARG A 30 1.08 -16.68 -6.88
CA ARG A 30 -0.09 -17.05 -6.08
C ARG A 30 -0.46 -16.03 -5.00
N TYR A 31 0.45 -15.11 -4.65
CA TYR A 31 0.19 -14.01 -3.72
C TYR A 31 0.49 -12.66 -4.40
N THR A 32 -0.50 -12.21 -5.18
CA THR A 32 -0.37 -11.05 -6.06
C THR A 32 -1.51 -10.06 -5.84
N PRO A 33 -1.48 -9.24 -4.77
CA PRO A 33 -2.39 -8.12 -4.61
C PRO A 33 -2.43 -7.28 -5.90
N MET A 34 -3.64 -6.93 -6.37
CA MET A 34 -3.87 -6.16 -7.61
C MET A 34 -3.30 -6.75 -8.91
N GLY A 35 -2.75 -7.97 -8.86
CA GLY A 35 -2.23 -8.68 -10.04
C GLY A 35 -0.82 -8.29 -10.49
N PHE A 36 -0.07 -7.51 -9.71
CA PHE A 36 1.27 -7.05 -10.07
C PHE A 36 2.30 -8.18 -10.23
N HIS A 37 2.21 -9.25 -9.44
CA HIS A 37 3.13 -10.38 -9.43
C HIS A 37 2.62 -11.59 -10.25
N LYS A 38 1.57 -11.44 -11.07
CA LYS A 38 0.97 -12.56 -11.83
C LYS A 38 1.94 -13.27 -12.77
N GLY A 39 2.90 -12.54 -13.34
CA GLY A 39 3.95 -13.08 -14.21
C GLY A 39 5.21 -13.50 -13.46
N TYR A 40 5.21 -13.47 -12.13
CA TYR A 40 6.38 -13.83 -11.34
C TYR A 40 6.65 -15.32 -11.43
N GLU A 41 7.93 -15.68 -11.57
CA GLU A 41 8.35 -17.06 -11.80
C GLU A 41 7.93 -18.00 -10.66
N LYS A 42 8.04 -17.54 -9.42
CA LYS A 42 7.77 -18.34 -8.22
C LYS A 42 6.34 -18.14 -7.70
N PRO A 43 5.68 -19.20 -7.19
CA PRO A 43 4.34 -19.10 -6.60
C PRO A 43 4.32 -18.23 -5.34
N PHE A 44 5.39 -18.32 -4.53
CA PHE A 44 5.63 -17.53 -3.33
C PHE A 44 7.13 -17.20 -3.25
N ASP A 45 7.46 -16.00 -2.80
CA ASP A 45 8.79 -15.51 -2.53
C ASP A 45 8.72 -14.42 -1.44
N VAL A 46 9.87 -14.07 -0.87
CA VAL A 46 10.00 -13.11 0.23
C VAL A 46 11.13 -12.13 -0.05
N ALA A 47 10.93 -10.87 0.34
CA ALA A 47 11.96 -9.85 0.30
C ALA A 47 11.92 -9.02 1.58
N VAL A 48 13.08 -8.75 2.16
CA VAL A 48 13.30 -7.82 3.26
C VAL A 48 13.40 -6.41 2.67
N PHE A 49 12.57 -5.49 3.14
CA PHE A 49 12.56 -4.11 2.65
C PHE A 49 12.87 -3.07 3.74
N GLU A 50 12.81 -3.44 5.01
CA GLU A 50 13.34 -2.68 6.15
C GLU A 50 14.07 -3.55 7.16
N VAL A 51 15.05 -2.94 7.82
CA VAL A 51 15.76 -3.49 8.98
C VAL A 51 15.86 -2.43 10.07
N GLY A 52 15.75 -2.85 11.31
CA GLY A 52 15.76 -2.01 12.50
C GLY A 52 16.58 -2.64 13.62
N LEU A 53 17.04 -1.82 14.55
CA LEU A 53 17.79 -2.24 15.72
C LEU A 53 17.47 -1.28 16.87
N GLU A 54 17.38 -1.75 18.12
CA GLU A 54 17.10 -0.91 19.30
C GLU A 54 15.81 -0.07 19.19
N GLY A 55 14.77 -0.63 18.56
CA GLY A 55 13.46 0.04 18.44
C GLY A 55 13.40 1.20 17.44
N ARG A 56 14.37 1.30 16.53
CA ARG A 56 14.39 2.26 15.41
C ARG A 56 14.69 1.58 14.08
N TRP A 57 14.12 2.12 13.01
CA TRP A 57 14.49 1.73 11.65
C TRP A 57 15.88 2.28 11.32
N ILE A 58 16.72 1.45 10.70
CA ILE A 58 18.02 1.89 10.18
C ILE A 58 17.74 2.60 8.85
N PRO A 59 18.10 3.89 8.69
CA PRO A 59 17.88 4.59 7.44
C PRO A 59 18.85 4.10 6.34
N PRO A 60 18.58 4.40 5.07
CA PRO A 60 19.59 4.28 4.03
C PRO A 60 20.67 5.38 4.18
N PRO A 61 21.94 5.12 3.79
CA PRO A 61 22.42 3.89 3.14
C PRO A 61 22.71 2.73 4.09
N GLU A 62 22.85 2.98 5.40
CA GLU A 62 23.40 2.04 6.40
C GLU A 62 22.63 0.72 6.45
N LYS A 63 21.31 0.76 6.27
CA LYS A 63 20.47 -0.43 6.25
C LYS A 63 20.88 -1.47 5.20
N TYR A 64 21.47 -1.02 4.09
CA TYR A 64 21.90 -1.91 3.02
C TYR A 64 23.17 -2.68 3.40
N GLU A 65 23.99 -2.14 4.32
CA GLU A 65 25.16 -2.86 4.84
C GLU A 65 24.72 -4.09 5.65
N VAL A 66 23.66 -3.96 6.45
CA VAL A 66 23.06 -5.09 7.19
C VAL A 66 22.45 -6.08 6.20
N ILE A 67 21.63 -5.61 5.26
CA ILE A 67 20.96 -6.48 4.29
C ILE A 67 21.98 -7.27 3.45
N ASP A 68 23.01 -6.59 2.94
CA ASP A 68 24.02 -7.21 2.09
C ASP A 68 24.97 -8.10 2.92
N GLY A 69 25.30 -7.71 4.16
CA GLY A 69 26.14 -8.48 5.08
C GLY A 69 25.56 -9.84 5.45
N PHE A 70 24.23 -9.92 5.63
CA PHE A 70 23.52 -11.17 5.86
C PHE A 70 22.97 -11.82 4.58
N ASN A 71 23.27 -11.26 3.40
CA ASN A 71 22.77 -11.73 2.12
C ASN A 71 21.23 -11.94 2.11
N LEU A 72 20.50 -10.99 2.69
CA LEU A 72 19.04 -11.05 2.77
C LEU A 72 18.43 -10.80 1.39
N PRO A 73 17.32 -11.48 1.03
CA PRO A 73 16.60 -11.18 -0.18
C PRO A 73 16.03 -9.76 -0.08
N ARG A 74 16.24 -8.90 -1.08
CA ARG A 74 15.72 -7.52 -1.07
C ARG A 74 15.21 -7.07 -2.43
N PRO A 75 14.31 -6.07 -2.47
CA PRO A 75 13.97 -5.40 -3.73
C PRO A 75 15.20 -4.71 -4.33
N GLY A 76 15.15 -4.47 -5.65
CA GLY A 76 16.13 -3.63 -6.32
C GLY A 76 16.14 -2.22 -5.71
N ALA A 77 17.33 -1.67 -5.47
CA ALA A 77 17.52 -0.33 -4.93
C ALA A 77 18.29 0.54 -5.93
N VAL A 78 17.89 1.80 -6.05
CA VAL A 78 18.56 2.80 -6.89
C VAL A 78 18.85 4.01 -6.03
N ARG A 79 20.12 4.41 -5.96
CA ARG A 79 20.51 5.67 -5.34
C ARG A 79 20.12 6.80 -6.29
N VAL A 80 19.37 7.78 -5.78
CA VAL A 80 18.93 8.94 -6.54
C VAL A 80 19.68 10.15 -6.03
N GLU A 81 20.55 10.69 -6.87
CA GLU A 81 21.20 11.98 -6.62
C GLU A 81 20.41 13.07 -7.32
N TYR A 82 20.27 14.24 -6.70
CA TYR A 82 19.49 15.34 -7.24
C TYR A 82 19.99 16.69 -6.72
N ASP A 83 19.87 17.71 -7.55
CA ASP A 83 20.28 19.10 -7.28
C ASP A 83 19.06 20.02 -7.08
N SER A 84 17.86 19.56 -7.48
CA SER A 84 16.61 20.30 -7.35
C SER A 84 15.40 19.38 -7.13
N VAL A 85 14.30 19.95 -6.63
CA VAL A 85 13.04 19.23 -6.41
C VAL A 85 12.44 18.73 -7.73
N ASP A 86 12.52 19.53 -8.80
CA ASP A 86 12.00 19.14 -10.11
C ASP A 86 12.77 17.95 -10.70
N GLN A 87 14.11 17.96 -10.55
CA GLN A 87 14.95 16.85 -10.98
C GLN A 87 14.67 15.58 -10.16
N LEU A 88 14.47 15.71 -8.85
CA LEU A 88 14.05 14.59 -8.01
C LEU A 88 12.72 14.01 -8.50
N ARG A 89 11.71 14.85 -8.75
CA ARG A 89 10.41 14.41 -9.25
C ARG A 89 10.53 13.63 -10.56
N GLU A 90 11.26 14.18 -11.53
CA GLU A 90 11.46 13.55 -12.84
C GLU A 90 12.18 12.19 -12.72
N LYS A 91 13.24 12.12 -11.91
CA LYS A 91 13.97 10.86 -11.66
C LYS A 91 13.09 9.82 -10.99
N LEU A 92 12.31 10.20 -9.99
CA LEU A 92 11.39 9.30 -9.29
C LEU A 92 10.29 8.76 -10.21
N GLU A 93 9.69 9.62 -11.05
CA GLU A 93 8.71 9.18 -12.04
C GLU A 93 9.33 8.22 -13.05
N SER A 94 10.52 8.51 -13.57
CA SER A 94 11.24 7.62 -14.49
C SER A 94 11.52 6.25 -13.88
N ILE A 95 12.03 6.21 -12.64
CA ILE A 95 12.30 4.96 -11.91
C ILE A 95 11.01 4.18 -11.67
N ALA A 96 9.95 4.84 -11.22
CA ALA A 96 8.69 4.17 -10.94
C ALA A 96 8.10 3.49 -12.19
N HIS A 97 8.30 4.04 -13.39
CA HIS A 97 7.77 3.51 -14.65
C HIS A 97 8.65 2.46 -15.33
N ARG A 98 9.79 2.08 -14.73
CA ARG A 98 10.67 1.03 -15.26
C ARG A 98 9.93 -0.30 -15.50
N PRO A 99 10.08 -0.95 -16.68
CA PRO A 99 9.29 -2.12 -17.05
C PRO A 99 9.57 -3.34 -16.16
N ASP A 100 10.76 -3.43 -15.58
CA ASP A 100 11.22 -4.49 -14.66
C ASP A 100 10.68 -4.35 -13.22
N TRP A 101 9.96 -3.26 -12.92
CA TRP A 101 9.39 -2.99 -11.59
C TRP A 101 7.90 -3.32 -11.57
N PHE A 102 7.35 -3.67 -10.40
CA PHE A 102 5.96 -4.08 -10.27
C PHE A 102 4.99 -2.89 -10.18
N GLU A 103 4.68 -2.44 -8.96
CA GLU A 103 3.70 -1.38 -8.68
C GLU A 103 4.29 0.03 -8.82
N GLY A 104 5.60 0.18 -8.60
CA GLY A 104 6.28 1.47 -8.58
C GLY A 104 7.48 1.44 -7.64
N ALA A 105 7.86 2.59 -7.11
CA ALA A 105 9.01 2.77 -6.22
C ALA A 105 8.59 3.23 -4.82
N VAL A 106 9.37 2.82 -3.82
CA VAL A 106 9.30 3.38 -2.46
C VAL A 106 10.54 4.24 -2.24
N VAL A 107 10.33 5.52 -1.97
CA VAL A 107 11.40 6.48 -1.72
C VAL A 107 11.66 6.52 -0.24
N LYS A 108 12.94 6.42 0.14
CA LYS A 108 13.40 6.27 1.52
C LYS A 108 14.60 7.18 1.73
N ALA A 109 14.59 7.97 2.80
CA ALA A 109 15.69 8.85 3.16
C ALA A 109 15.78 9.02 4.69
N PRO A 110 16.98 9.28 5.24
CA PRO A 110 17.09 9.74 6.62
C PRO A 110 16.37 11.08 6.79
N PHE A 111 15.60 11.23 7.86
CA PHE A 111 15.01 12.51 8.22
C PHE A 111 16.05 13.39 8.92
N THR A 112 16.47 14.45 8.21
CA THR A 112 17.27 15.53 8.79
C THR A 112 16.41 16.79 8.86
N PRO A 113 16.00 17.22 10.07
CA PRO A 113 15.20 18.43 10.20
C PRO A 113 16.02 19.64 9.78
N LYS A 114 15.41 20.51 8.96
CA LYS A 114 16.02 21.79 8.57
C LYS A 114 15.85 22.80 9.69
N GLU A 115 16.91 23.55 9.98
CA GLU A 115 16.88 24.63 10.96
C GLU A 115 15.74 25.63 10.65
N GLY A 116 14.99 26.01 11.68
CA GLY A 116 13.84 26.93 11.58
C GLY A 116 12.50 26.31 11.16
N PHE A 117 12.43 25.00 10.89
CA PHE A 117 11.17 24.32 10.59
C PHE A 117 10.58 23.64 11.84
N GLN A 118 9.29 23.81 12.07
CA GLN A 118 8.59 23.15 13.17
C GLN A 118 8.44 21.65 12.87
N VAL A 119 9.21 20.82 13.57
CA VAL A 119 9.06 19.37 13.57
C VAL A 119 8.00 19.00 14.60
N LYS A 120 7.00 18.20 14.20
CA LYS A 120 5.99 17.71 15.16
C LYS A 120 6.69 16.83 16.21
N GLU A 121 6.26 16.92 17.47
CA GLU A 121 6.92 16.28 18.62
C GLU A 121 7.13 14.76 18.48
N TYR A 122 6.27 14.09 17.70
CA TYR A 122 6.35 12.65 17.47
C TYR A 122 7.33 12.24 16.34
N VAL A 123 7.92 13.19 15.62
CA VAL A 123 8.91 12.92 14.57
C VAL A 123 10.31 13.07 15.16
N LYS A 124 10.98 11.94 15.45
CA LYS A 124 12.32 11.94 16.02
C LYS A 124 13.38 12.23 14.95
N THR A 125 14.42 12.99 15.28
CA THR A 125 15.60 13.12 14.42
C THR A 125 16.22 11.75 14.14
N GLY A 126 16.57 11.45 12.89
CA GLY A 126 16.99 10.12 12.47
C GLY A 126 15.85 9.14 12.16
N SER A 127 14.59 9.60 12.18
CA SER A 127 13.46 8.82 11.66
C SER A 127 13.60 8.56 10.16
N LEU A 128 12.95 7.51 9.66
CA LEU A 128 12.88 7.20 8.24
C LEU A 128 11.80 8.07 7.56
N LEU A 129 12.18 8.88 6.58
CA LEU A 129 11.23 9.43 5.61
C LEU A 129 10.89 8.35 4.59
N LEU A 130 9.60 8.10 4.40
CA LEU A 130 9.11 7.12 3.44
C LEU A 130 7.90 7.67 2.68
N PHE A 131 7.92 7.58 1.37
CA PHE A 131 6.74 7.81 0.53
C PHE A 131 6.76 6.92 -0.71
N LYS A 132 5.58 6.68 -1.30
CA LYS A 132 5.40 5.76 -2.42
C LYS A 132 5.15 6.53 -3.70
N VAL A 133 5.82 6.13 -4.79
CA VAL A 133 5.60 6.63 -6.14
C VAL A 133 5.12 5.46 -6.99
N LYS A 134 3.82 5.41 -7.26
CA LYS A 134 3.20 4.30 -8.00
C LYS A 134 3.23 4.54 -9.51
N LYS A 135 3.37 3.48 -10.29
CA LYS A 135 3.13 3.50 -11.73
C LYS A 135 1.72 3.99 -11.99
N ARG A 136 1.57 4.84 -13.00
CA ARG A 136 0.24 5.08 -13.56
C ARG A 136 -0.22 3.80 -14.25
N VAL A 137 -1.08 3.05 -13.57
CA VAL A 137 -1.78 1.94 -14.20
C VAL A 137 -2.76 2.57 -15.19
N GLU A 138 -2.38 2.63 -16.46
CA GLU A 138 -3.37 2.76 -17.53
C GLU A 138 -4.22 1.49 -17.47
N LEU A 139 -5.33 1.55 -16.73
CA LEU A 139 -6.37 0.54 -16.81
C LEU A 139 -6.79 0.49 -18.27
N LYS A 140 -6.26 -0.47 -19.04
CA LYS A 140 -6.73 -0.79 -20.39
C LYS A 140 -8.23 -1.03 -20.24
N ARG A 141 -9.03 -0.03 -20.63
CA ARG A 141 -10.49 -0.09 -20.70
C ARG A 141 -10.81 -1.41 -21.40
N ARG A 142 -11.29 -2.40 -20.64
CA ARG A 142 -11.85 -3.61 -21.23
C ARG A 142 -12.93 -3.12 -22.19
N LYS A 143 -12.74 -3.31 -23.50
CA LYS A 143 -13.78 -3.00 -24.49
C LYS A 143 -15.08 -3.64 -23.98
N PRO A 144 -16.14 -2.88 -23.71
CA PRO A 144 -17.34 -3.44 -23.11
C PRO A 144 -17.94 -4.45 -24.09
N LYS A 145 -18.14 -5.69 -23.63
CA LYS A 145 -19.00 -6.64 -24.33
C LYS A 145 -20.39 -6.00 -24.42
N LYS A 146 -20.96 -6.04 -25.62
CA LYS A 146 -22.17 -5.31 -26.03
C LYS A 146 -23.37 -5.48 -25.07
N LYS A 147 -24.00 -4.33 -24.82
CA LYS A 147 -25.41 -4.03 -24.50
C LYS A 147 -25.98 -4.55 -23.15
N LYS A 148 -26.20 -3.62 -22.21
CA LYS A 148 -27.54 -3.23 -21.69
C LYS A 148 -27.44 -2.05 -20.69
N LYS A 149 -28.39 -1.11 -20.81
CA LYS A 149 -28.66 0.12 -20.02
C LYS A 149 -27.57 1.21 -20.06
N LYS A 150 -28.00 2.47 -20.23
CA LYS A 150 -27.18 3.67 -19.99
C LYS A 150 -26.80 3.68 -18.51
N GLU A 151 -25.69 3.04 -18.14
CA GLU A 151 -25.05 3.29 -16.85
C GLU A 151 -24.45 4.69 -16.90
N ARG A 152 -24.80 5.49 -15.90
CA ARG A 152 -24.15 6.77 -15.63
C ARG A 152 -22.66 6.42 -15.41
N GLU A 153 -21.74 6.89 -16.25
CA GLU A 153 -20.32 6.74 -15.96
C GLU A 153 -20.07 7.40 -14.59
N GLU A 154 -19.68 6.59 -13.60
CA GLU A 154 -19.37 7.12 -12.28
C GLU A 154 -18.13 8.02 -12.40
N PRO A 155 -18.14 9.22 -11.77
CA PRO A 155 -16.99 10.11 -11.79
C PRO A 155 -15.75 9.39 -11.25
N ARG A 156 -14.56 9.71 -11.77
CA ARG A 156 -13.31 9.07 -11.34
C ARG A 156 -13.09 9.17 -9.82
N VAL A 157 -13.44 10.30 -9.23
CA VAL A 157 -13.35 10.52 -7.78
C VAL A 157 -14.24 9.56 -6.97
N TYR A 158 -15.31 9.04 -7.56
CA TYR A 158 -16.17 8.02 -6.94
C TYR A 158 -15.43 6.69 -6.80
N LEU A 159 -14.65 6.31 -7.81
CA LEU A 159 -13.80 5.13 -7.77
C LEU A 159 -12.66 5.31 -6.77
N ASP A 160 -12.04 6.49 -6.71
CA ASP A 160 -10.97 6.80 -5.76
C ASP A 160 -11.47 6.65 -4.30
N VAL A 161 -12.67 7.17 -3.99
CA VAL A 161 -13.31 6.95 -2.68
C VAL A 161 -13.55 5.47 -2.39
N LYS A 162 -14.02 4.72 -3.38
CA LYS A 162 -14.31 3.29 -3.23
C LYS A 162 -13.03 2.49 -2.95
N GLU A 163 -11.92 2.82 -3.61
CA GLU A 163 -10.62 2.20 -3.35
C GLU A 163 -10.11 2.49 -1.94
N GLU A 164 -10.19 3.74 -1.48
CA GLU A 164 -9.79 4.09 -0.11
C GLU A 164 -10.69 3.41 0.92
N ALA A 165 -12.00 3.36 0.68
CA ALA A 165 -12.93 2.65 1.55
C ALA A 165 -12.63 1.14 1.63
N VAL A 166 -12.20 0.50 0.53
CA VAL A 166 -11.76 -0.91 0.56
C VAL A 166 -10.53 -1.09 1.45
N ASN A 167 -9.57 -0.16 1.41
CA ASN A 167 -8.40 -0.20 2.28
C ASN A 167 -8.80 -0.08 3.75
N GLU A 168 -9.72 0.82 4.08
CA GLU A 168 -10.22 0.97 5.46
C GLU A 168 -10.96 -0.27 5.95
N VAL A 169 -11.78 -0.91 5.09
CA VAL A 169 -12.42 -2.18 5.47
C VAL A 169 -11.36 -3.26 5.73
N ALA A 170 -10.28 -3.32 4.95
CA ALA A 170 -9.21 -4.28 5.18
C ALA A 170 -8.50 -4.05 6.53
N LYS A 171 -8.28 -2.79 6.93
CA LYS A 171 -7.73 -2.44 8.26
C LYS A 171 -8.67 -2.91 9.38
N LEU A 172 -9.99 -2.70 9.22
CA LEU A 172 -10.98 -3.15 10.21
C LEU A 172 -11.04 -4.67 10.35
N VAL A 173 -10.85 -5.42 9.26
CA VAL A 173 -10.75 -6.90 9.34
C VAL A 173 -9.56 -7.31 10.20
N VAL A 174 -8.42 -6.63 10.08
CA VAL A 174 -7.22 -6.91 10.89
C VAL A 174 -7.42 -6.51 12.35
N GLU A 175 -8.05 -5.36 12.62
CA GLU A 175 -8.24 -4.81 13.97
C GLU A 175 -9.34 -5.53 14.77
N LEU A 176 -10.46 -5.87 14.13
CA LEU A 176 -11.69 -6.34 14.81
C LEU A 176 -12.14 -7.73 14.37
N GLY A 177 -11.48 -8.33 13.37
CA GLY A 177 -11.77 -9.66 12.87
C GLY A 177 -12.83 -9.71 11.76
N GLU A 178 -12.81 -10.81 10.99
CA GLU A 178 -13.75 -11.04 9.88
C GLU A 178 -15.21 -11.11 10.36
N GLU A 179 -15.47 -11.71 11.52
CA GLU A 179 -16.83 -11.84 12.08
C GLU A 179 -17.48 -10.48 12.33
N TYR A 180 -16.72 -9.54 12.89
CA TYR A 180 -17.19 -8.18 13.14
C TYR A 180 -17.58 -7.48 11.84
N VAL A 181 -16.74 -7.58 10.81
CA VAL A 181 -16.97 -6.97 9.50
C VAL A 181 -18.13 -7.65 8.76
N MET A 182 -18.28 -8.96 8.91
CA MET A 182 -19.34 -9.74 8.27
C MET A 182 -20.72 -9.50 8.89
N ASP A 183 -20.82 -9.21 10.20
CA ASP A 183 -22.09 -8.95 10.87
C ASP A 183 -22.87 -7.79 10.21
N ALA A 184 -24.10 -8.08 9.80
CA ALA A 184 -24.98 -7.12 9.15
C ALA A 184 -25.29 -5.91 10.05
N ARG A 185 -25.38 -6.11 11.37
CA ARG A 185 -25.67 -5.07 12.37
C ARG A 185 -24.58 -4.00 12.43
N ASN A 186 -23.34 -4.37 12.12
CA ASN A 186 -22.19 -3.47 12.15
C ASN A 186 -22.04 -2.65 10.87
N THR A 187 -22.79 -2.96 9.80
CA THR A 187 -22.60 -2.33 8.47
C THR A 187 -22.72 -0.80 8.53
N GLY A 188 -23.75 -0.29 9.20
CA GLY A 188 -23.94 1.16 9.32
C GLY A 188 -22.81 1.84 10.12
N VAL A 189 -22.38 1.20 11.21
CA VAL A 189 -21.27 1.69 12.05
C VAL A 189 -19.96 1.73 11.27
N ILE A 190 -19.68 0.69 10.48
CA ILE A 190 -18.50 0.61 9.62
C ILE A 190 -18.52 1.72 8.57
N ILE A 191 -19.66 1.95 7.91
CA ILE A 191 -19.79 3.02 6.90
C ILE A 191 -19.51 4.39 7.53
N GLU A 192 -20.13 4.73 8.67
CA GLU A 192 -19.92 6.04 9.30
C GLU A 192 -18.48 6.20 9.82
N ARG A 193 -17.86 5.13 10.34
CA ARG A 193 -16.45 5.16 10.75
C ARG A 193 -15.53 5.48 9.58
N ILE A 194 -15.73 4.83 8.44
CA ILE A 194 -14.94 5.05 7.22
C ILE A 194 -15.19 6.45 6.65
N VAL A 195 -16.45 6.90 6.60
CA VAL A 195 -16.77 8.26 6.12
C VAL A 195 -16.08 9.32 6.98
N ARG A 196 -16.10 9.17 8.31
CA ARG A 196 -15.39 10.07 9.22
C ARG A 196 -13.89 10.05 8.98
N TYR A 197 -13.30 8.86 8.82
CA TYR A 197 -11.88 8.72 8.51
C TYR A 197 -11.51 9.42 7.20
N LEU A 198 -12.31 9.28 6.15
CA LEU A 198 -12.06 9.95 4.87
C LEU A 198 -12.08 11.48 5.02
N ASP A 199 -12.97 12.03 5.84
CA ASP A 199 -13.05 13.46 6.10
C ASP A 199 -11.83 13.97 6.90
N GLU A 200 -11.38 13.21 7.90
CA GLU A 200 -10.26 13.59 8.77
C GLU A 200 -8.88 13.35 8.12
N ALA A 201 -8.68 12.21 7.47
CA ALA A 201 -7.39 11.77 6.94
C ALA A 201 -7.20 12.11 5.45
N HIS A 202 -8.30 12.26 4.69
CA HIS A 202 -8.27 12.52 3.25
C HIS A 202 -9.19 13.69 2.83
N PRO A 203 -9.11 14.87 3.47
CA PRO A 203 -10.02 15.99 3.20
C PRO A 203 -10.02 16.42 1.72
N THR A 204 -8.87 16.36 1.05
CA THR A 204 -8.74 16.71 -0.37
C THR A 204 -9.43 15.71 -1.31
N LEU A 205 -9.65 14.46 -0.89
CA LEU A 205 -10.45 13.49 -1.63
C LEU A 205 -11.94 13.84 -1.50
N VAL A 206 -12.38 14.18 -0.29
CA VAL A 206 -13.77 14.59 0.00
C VAL A 206 -14.12 15.91 -0.69
N GLU A 207 -13.22 16.89 -0.69
CA GLU A 207 -13.39 18.16 -1.41
C GLU A 207 -13.54 17.95 -2.91
N ARG A 208 -12.67 17.14 -3.53
CA ARG A 208 -12.79 16.79 -4.96
C ARG A 208 -14.09 16.05 -5.26
N PHE A 209 -14.51 15.17 -4.34
CA PHE A 209 -15.77 14.44 -4.48
C PHE A 209 -16.96 15.41 -4.52
N LYS A 210 -16.99 16.39 -3.62
CA LYS A 210 -18.02 17.44 -3.59
C LYS A 210 -17.93 18.39 -4.79
N ALA A 211 -16.71 18.71 -5.25
CA ALA A 211 -16.49 19.57 -6.42
C ALA A 211 -17.05 18.98 -7.73
N GLU A 212 -17.12 17.64 -7.83
CA GLU A 212 -17.79 16.91 -8.93
C GLU A 212 -19.34 16.89 -8.78
N GLY A 213 -19.90 17.65 -7.83
CA GLY A 213 -21.33 17.74 -7.58
C GLY A 213 -21.93 16.53 -6.86
N LEU A 214 -21.09 15.66 -6.27
CA LEU A 214 -21.55 14.48 -5.53
C LEU A 214 -21.85 14.84 -4.08
N THR A 215 -22.91 14.22 -3.55
CA THR A 215 -23.43 14.53 -2.21
C THR A 215 -22.84 13.63 -1.14
N ASP A 216 -23.01 13.99 0.14
CA ASP A 216 -22.67 13.11 1.28
C ASP A 216 -23.42 11.77 1.24
N ARG A 217 -24.59 11.71 0.59
CA ARG A 217 -25.31 10.46 0.32
C ARG A 217 -24.59 9.60 -0.71
N ASP A 218 -24.01 10.21 -1.73
CA ASP A 218 -23.19 9.52 -2.73
C ASP A 218 -21.89 9.00 -2.12
N LEU A 219 -21.28 9.76 -1.20
CA LEU A 219 -20.09 9.35 -0.46
C LEU A 219 -20.38 8.09 0.38
N ARG A 220 -21.45 8.12 1.17
CA ARG A 220 -21.93 6.95 1.94
C ARG A 220 -22.27 5.76 1.04
N ARG A 221 -22.82 6.02 -0.14
CA ARG A 221 -23.10 4.97 -1.13
C ARG A 221 -21.81 4.32 -1.63
N ALA A 222 -20.80 5.12 -2.01
CA ALA A 222 -19.50 4.61 -2.48
C ALA A 222 -18.82 3.73 -1.41
N VAL A 223 -18.79 4.22 -0.16
CA VAL A 223 -18.27 3.48 0.99
C VAL A 223 -19.10 2.22 1.27
N GLY A 224 -20.43 2.32 1.24
CA GLY A 224 -21.32 1.19 1.45
C GLY A 224 -21.13 0.09 0.40
N GLU A 225 -20.93 0.46 -0.85
CA GLU A 225 -20.59 -0.50 -1.90
C GLU A 225 -19.26 -1.20 -1.65
N ALA A 226 -18.23 -0.47 -1.23
CA ALA A 226 -16.94 -1.05 -0.85
C ALA A 226 -17.07 -2.06 0.30
N VAL A 227 -17.83 -1.71 1.35
CA VAL A 227 -18.12 -2.60 2.49
C VAL A 227 -18.83 -3.87 2.02
N MET A 228 -19.86 -3.75 1.19
CA MET A 228 -20.61 -4.91 0.69
C MET A 228 -19.77 -5.79 -0.23
N ASP A 229 -18.91 -5.20 -1.06
CA ASP A 229 -17.98 -5.94 -1.92
C ASP A 229 -16.94 -6.69 -1.10
N ALA A 230 -16.43 -6.10 -0.01
CA ALA A 230 -15.53 -6.76 0.92
C ALA A 230 -16.21 -7.95 1.62
N LYS A 231 -17.43 -7.75 2.17
CA LYS A 231 -18.21 -8.85 2.77
C LYS A 231 -18.44 -10.01 1.78
N ARG A 232 -18.78 -9.70 0.53
CA ARG A 232 -18.94 -10.73 -0.52
C ARG A 232 -17.66 -11.51 -0.81
N ARG A 233 -16.49 -10.86 -0.72
CA ARG A 233 -15.18 -11.54 -0.88
C ARG A 233 -14.86 -12.44 0.32
N LEU A 234 -15.14 -11.99 1.54
CA LEU A 234 -14.95 -12.78 2.76
C LEU A 234 -15.86 -14.01 2.78
N ALA A 235 -17.15 -13.84 2.47
CA ALA A 235 -18.11 -14.95 2.38
C ALA A 235 -17.65 -16.07 1.41
N ARG A 236 -17.05 -15.70 0.28
CA ARG A 236 -16.52 -16.67 -0.70
C ARG A 236 -15.33 -17.46 -0.17
N ARG A 237 -14.53 -16.88 0.74
CA ARG A 237 -13.38 -17.56 1.36
C ARG A 237 -13.80 -18.59 2.40
N GLN A 238 -14.89 -18.34 3.13
CA GLN A 238 -15.41 -19.26 4.15
C GLN A 238 -16.18 -20.45 3.56
N GLY A 239 -16.63 -20.36 2.31
CA GLY A 239 -17.31 -21.44 1.58
C GLY A 239 -16.39 -22.28 0.68
N SER A 240 -15.06 -22.09 0.78
CA SER A 240 -14.03 -22.85 0.06
C SER A 240 -13.23 -23.71 1.03
#